data_AF-A0A7Z8ZLK0-F1
#
_entry.id   AF-A0A7Z8ZLK0-F1
#
_cell.length_a   1.000
_cell.length_b   1.000
_cell.length_c   1.000
_cell.angle_alpha   90.00
_cell.angle_beta   90.00
_cell.angle_gamma   90.00
#
_symmetry.space_group_name_H-M   'P 1'
#
loop_
_entity.id
_entity.type
_entity.pdbx_description
1 polymer ?
#
loop_
_entity_poly.entity_id
_entity_poly.type
_entity_poly.pdbx_seq_one_letter_code
_entity_poly.pdbx_strand_id
1 'polypeptide(L)'
;MTGSQVRNAEEDRHKLVIEYKDALQPADFYQNFKQRGIRSVQLIPHIEFDDRGELTAASMTEKLWGQFLIALFECWVRADISRISIELFDATLQKWCRSEKLQPRRGCQGCDWHRLCPQAWDDQPDDVLCAGYQAFYSHSAPYMRVMRDLIKQHRSPMELMTMLR
;
A
#
# COMPACT_ATOMS: atom_id res chain seq x y z
N MET A 1 -31.99 8.48 -23.71
CA MET A 1 -30.53 8.24 -23.66
C MET A 1 -30.03 8.78 -22.33
N THR A 2 -30.04 7.95 -21.29
CA THR A 2 -29.58 8.32 -19.95
C THR A 2 -28.06 8.25 -19.93
N GLY A 3 -27.41 9.42 -19.89
CA GLY A 3 -25.98 9.51 -19.67
C GLY A 3 -25.67 8.95 -18.28
N SER A 4 -25.09 7.75 -18.24
CA SER A 4 -24.45 7.23 -17.04
C SER A 4 -23.32 8.20 -16.68
N GLN A 5 -23.55 9.01 -15.64
CA GLN A 5 -22.46 9.65 -14.93
C GLN A 5 -21.59 8.53 -14.39
N VAL A 6 -20.48 8.27 -15.07
CA VAL A 6 -19.34 7.56 -14.50
C VAL A 6 -18.88 8.45 -13.36
N ARG A 7 -19.35 8.17 -12.13
CA ARG A 7 -18.75 8.75 -10.94
C ARG A 7 -17.28 8.37 -10.98
N ASN A 8 -16.41 9.36 -11.15
CA ASN A 8 -14.97 9.14 -11.16
C ASN A 8 -14.59 8.60 -9.78
N ALA A 9 -14.26 7.30 -9.69
CA ALA A 9 -13.83 6.66 -8.46
C ALA A 9 -12.56 7.28 -7.83
N GLU A 10 -11.89 8.17 -8.56
CA GLU A 10 -10.77 9.00 -8.07
C GLU A 10 -11.19 10.14 -7.14
N GLU A 11 -12.41 10.67 -7.24
CA GLU A 11 -12.87 11.82 -6.43
C GLU A 11 -13.32 11.43 -5.01
N ASP A 12 -13.68 10.16 -4.76
CA ASP A 12 -14.17 9.67 -3.45
C ASP A 12 -13.07 9.02 -2.57
N ARG A 13 -11.79 9.11 -2.97
CA ARG A 13 -10.69 8.47 -2.24
C ARG A 13 -10.33 9.24 -0.96
N HIS A 14 -10.44 8.57 0.17
CA HIS A 14 -10.14 9.16 1.46
C HIS A 14 -8.63 9.11 1.74
N LYS A 15 -8.03 10.29 1.88
CA LYS A 15 -6.63 10.46 2.27
C LYS A 15 -6.51 10.39 3.78
N LEU A 16 -5.86 9.36 4.30
CA LEU A 16 -5.65 9.17 5.74
C LEU A 16 -4.18 9.40 6.06
N VAL A 17 -3.91 10.46 6.82
CA VAL A 17 -2.58 10.71 7.37
C VAL A 17 -2.36 9.73 8.52
N ILE A 18 -1.20 9.07 8.51
CA ILE A 18 -0.82 8.07 9.50
C ILE A 18 0.21 8.70 10.42
N GLU A 19 -0.24 9.02 11.63
CA GLU A 19 0.66 9.50 12.69
C GLU A 19 1.34 8.32 13.38
N TYR A 20 2.40 8.61 14.14
CA TYR A 20 3.12 7.62 14.92
C TYR A 20 2.19 6.78 15.82
N LYS A 21 1.21 7.41 16.49
CA LYS A 21 0.26 6.75 17.38
C LYS A 21 -0.68 5.77 16.64
N ASP A 22 -1.10 6.12 15.42
CA ASP A 22 -1.97 5.28 14.59
C ASP A 22 -1.21 4.03 14.15
N ALA A 23 0.08 4.20 13.82
CA ALA A 23 0.94 3.11 13.40
C ALA A 23 1.25 2.10 14.50
N LEU A 24 1.13 2.47 15.77
CA LEU A 24 1.23 1.56 16.92
C LEU A 24 -0.01 0.65 17.08
N GLN A 25 -1.15 1.03 16.49
CA GLN A 25 -2.43 0.31 16.62
C GLN A 25 -3.07 0.04 15.25
N PRO A 26 -2.39 -0.71 14.35
CA PRO A 26 -2.84 -0.92 12.97
C PRO A 26 -4.22 -1.58 12.86
N ALA A 27 -4.56 -2.50 13.76
CA ALA A 27 -5.85 -3.19 13.77
C ALA A 27 -6.99 -2.22 14.10
N ASP A 28 -6.83 -1.37 15.12
CA ASP A 28 -7.83 -0.39 15.50
C ASP A 28 -7.98 0.69 14.42
N PHE A 29 -6.87 1.12 13.83
CA PHE A 29 -6.89 2.02 12.67
C PHE A 29 -7.69 1.42 11.51
N TYR A 30 -7.44 0.16 11.17
CA TYR A 30 -8.17 -0.55 10.12
C TYR A 30 -9.67 -0.64 10.41
N GLN A 31 -10.04 -1.05 11.63
CA GLN A 31 -11.44 -1.16 12.02
C GLN A 31 -12.15 0.20 12.03
N ASN A 32 -11.47 1.28 12.41
CA ASN A 32 -12.06 2.62 12.48
C ASN A 32 -12.59 3.07 11.11
N PHE A 33 -11.75 3.11 10.07
CA PHE A 33 -12.21 3.56 8.76
C PHE A 33 -13.21 2.57 8.15
N LYS A 34 -13.06 1.26 8.44
CA LYS A 34 -14.02 0.24 8.00
C LYS A 34 -15.42 0.47 8.58
N GLN A 35 -15.53 0.72 9.89
CA GLN A 35 -16.79 0.97 10.58
C GLN A 35 -17.47 2.27 10.10
N ARG A 36 -16.66 3.28 9.74
CA ARG A 36 -17.13 4.53 9.15
C ARG A 36 -17.65 4.40 7.71
N GLY A 37 -17.62 3.20 7.13
CA GLY A 37 -18.07 2.98 5.76
C GLY A 37 -17.07 3.39 4.68
N ILE A 38 -15.83 3.73 5.05
CA ILE A 38 -14.79 4.12 4.09
C ILE A 38 -14.31 2.86 3.37
N ARG A 39 -14.31 2.90 2.03
CA ARG A 39 -13.96 1.75 1.16
C ARG A 39 -12.86 2.05 0.15
N SER A 40 -12.41 3.31 0.02
CA SER A 40 -11.36 3.73 -0.89
C SER A 40 -10.39 4.62 -0.12
N VAL A 41 -9.16 4.14 0.10
CA VAL A 41 -8.18 4.72 1.05
C VAL A 41 -6.83 4.95 0.37
N GLN A 42 -6.29 6.16 0.57
CA GLN A 42 -4.88 6.49 0.33
C GLN A 42 -4.21 6.72 1.69
N LEU A 43 -3.13 5.99 1.97
CA LEU A 43 -2.35 6.13 3.21
C LEU A 43 -1.23 7.14 2.99
N ILE A 44 -1.10 8.12 3.87
CA ILE A 44 -0.07 9.15 3.79
C ILE A 44 0.75 9.10 5.09
N PRO A 45 2.00 8.64 5.08
CA PRO A 45 2.82 8.66 6.29
C PRO A 45 3.10 10.10 6.71
N HIS A 46 2.95 10.42 8.00
CA HIS A 46 3.39 11.70 8.53
C HIS A 46 4.93 11.71 8.65
N ILE A 47 5.58 12.54 7.84
CA ILE A 47 7.03 12.75 7.88
C ILE A 47 7.26 14.22 8.22
N GLU A 48 8.13 14.46 9.20
CA GLU A 48 8.44 15.81 9.67
C GLU A 48 9.96 15.95 9.80
N PHE A 49 10.47 17.10 9.36
CA PHE A 49 11.88 17.46 9.46
C PHE A 49 12.03 18.70 10.35
N ASP A 50 13.11 18.75 11.14
CA ASP A 50 13.48 19.92 11.90
C ASP A 50 14.14 21.00 11.02
N ASP A 51 14.48 22.16 11.62
CA ASP A 51 15.14 23.28 10.92
C ASP A 51 16.52 22.91 10.33
N ARG A 52 17.09 21.76 10.71
CA ARG A 52 18.37 21.24 10.20
C ARG A 52 18.17 20.25 9.05
N GLY A 53 16.93 19.90 8.72
CA GLY A 53 16.59 18.90 7.72
C GLY A 53 16.69 17.46 8.24
N GLU A 54 16.76 17.26 9.55
CA GLU A 54 16.77 15.94 10.19
C GLU A 54 15.37 15.51 10.59
N LEU A 55 15.07 14.20 10.57
CA LEU A 55 13.75 13.70 10.96
C LEU A 55 13.46 14.03 12.42
N THR A 56 12.27 14.60 12.69
CA THR A 56 11.84 14.81 14.07
C THR A 56 11.45 13.49 14.74
N ALA A 57 11.41 13.48 16.07
CA ALA A 57 10.91 12.33 16.83
C ALA A 57 9.42 12.01 16.58
N ALA A 58 8.66 12.95 16.00
CA ALA A 58 7.27 12.75 15.61
C ALA A 58 7.11 12.19 14.18
N SER A 59 8.21 12.11 13.42
CA SER A 59 8.22 11.53 12.07
C SER A 59 8.03 10.01 12.11
N MET A 60 7.39 9.49 11.07
CA MET A 60 7.30 8.05 10.83
C MET A 60 8.70 7.46 10.57
N THR A 61 9.01 6.36 11.27
CA THR A 61 10.24 5.60 11.01
C THR A 61 9.98 4.51 9.96
N GLU A 62 10.98 4.16 9.15
CA GLU A 62 10.86 3.06 8.17
C GLU A 62 10.42 1.74 8.82
N LYS A 63 10.94 1.43 10.01
CA LYS A 63 10.61 0.19 10.72
C LYS A 63 9.15 0.15 11.15
N LEU A 64 8.68 1.23 11.78
CA LEU A 64 7.28 1.31 12.24
C LEU A 64 6.33 1.33 11.04
N TRP A 65 6.69 2.03 9.96
CA TRP A 65 5.91 2.04 8.73
C TRP A 65 5.75 0.66 8.12
N GLY A 66 6.85 -0.11 8.01
CA GLY A 66 6.80 -1.48 7.51
C GLY A 66 5.91 -2.39 8.38
N GLN A 67 6.04 -2.29 9.71
CA GLN A 67 5.20 -3.04 10.65
C GLN A 67 3.71 -2.69 10.52
N PHE A 68 3.40 -1.40 10.41
CA PHE A 68 2.04 -0.91 10.18
C PHE A 68 1.45 -1.46 8.89
N LEU A 69 2.17 -1.33 7.76
CA LEU A 69 1.70 -1.81 6.46
C LEU A 69 1.45 -3.33 6.45
N ILE A 70 2.34 -4.11 7.06
CA ILE A 70 2.19 -5.57 7.17
C ILE A 70 0.93 -5.91 7.98
N ALA A 71 0.75 -5.30 9.14
CA ALA A 71 -0.41 -5.56 9.98
C ALA A 71 -1.72 -5.13 9.31
N LEU A 72 -1.73 -3.98 8.64
CA LEU A 72 -2.86 -3.49 7.87
C LEU A 72 -3.20 -4.44 6.71
N PHE A 73 -2.17 -4.96 6.02
CA PHE A 73 -2.32 -5.94 4.95
C PHE A 73 -2.90 -7.26 5.45
N GLU A 74 -2.45 -7.76 6.60
CA GLU A 74 -2.99 -8.99 7.21
C GLU A 74 -4.49 -8.85 7.55
N CYS A 75 -4.92 -7.69 8.06
CA CYS A 75 -6.34 -7.42 8.28
C CYS A 75 -7.12 -7.44 6.95
N TRP A 76 -6.60 -6.75 5.93
CA TRP A 76 -7.26 -6.61 4.64
C TRP A 76 -7.34 -7.93 3.86
N VAL A 77 -6.22 -8.65 3.73
CA VAL A 77 -6.09 -9.84 2.87
C VAL A 77 -6.97 -11.00 3.34
N ARG A 78 -7.37 -11.01 4.61
CA ARG A 78 -8.22 -12.06 5.21
C ARG A 78 -9.71 -11.78 5.11
N ALA A 79 -10.12 -10.53 4.91
CA ALA A 79 -11.51 -10.13 5.10
C ALA A 79 -12.12 -9.28 3.98
N ASP A 80 -11.30 -8.50 3.27
CA ASP A 80 -11.80 -7.35 2.50
C ASP A 80 -11.16 -7.21 1.10
N ILE A 81 -10.52 -8.26 0.57
CA ILE A 81 -10.10 -8.28 -0.85
C ILE A 81 -11.32 -7.96 -1.73
N SER A 82 -11.17 -6.97 -2.62
CA SER A 82 -12.22 -6.44 -3.51
C SER A 82 -13.40 -5.73 -2.80
N ARG A 83 -13.37 -5.56 -1.47
CA ARG A 83 -14.38 -4.81 -0.70
C ARG A 83 -13.88 -3.45 -0.24
N ILE A 84 -12.60 -3.38 0.11
CA ILE A 84 -11.90 -2.15 0.49
C ILE A 84 -10.69 -2.02 -0.44
N SER A 85 -10.61 -0.89 -1.13
CA SER A 85 -9.48 -0.49 -1.96
C SER A 85 -8.51 0.32 -1.11
N ILE A 86 -7.28 -0.17 -1.01
CA ILE A 86 -6.16 0.54 -0.39
C ILE A 86 -5.15 0.78 -1.50
N GLU A 87 -4.93 2.04 -1.86
CA GLU A 87 -4.19 2.45 -3.06
C GLU A 87 -2.84 1.74 -3.19
N LEU A 88 -2.07 1.68 -2.09
CA LEU A 88 -0.78 1.00 -2.09
C LEU A 88 -0.90 -0.49 -2.44
N PHE A 89 -1.92 -1.19 -1.93
CA PHE A 89 -2.10 -2.63 -2.17
C PHE A 89 -2.56 -2.88 -3.61
N ASP A 90 -3.50 -2.08 -4.10
CA ASP A 90 -4.01 -2.17 -5.47
C ASP A 90 -2.92 -1.85 -6.50
N ALA A 91 -2.16 -0.78 -6.28
CA ALA A 91 -1.02 -0.42 -7.12
C ALA A 91 0.06 -1.52 -7.11
N THR A 92 0.32 -2.12 -5.94
CA THR A 92 1.25 -3.24 -5.81
C THR A 92 0.76 -4.43 -6.64
N LEU A 93 -0.48 -4.85 -6.48
CA LEU A 93 -1.06 -5.98 -7.23
C LEU A 93 -1.09 -5.71 -8.73
N GLN A 94 -1.40 -4.48 -9.14
CA GLN A 94 -1.35 -4.08 -10.55
C GLN A 94 0.06 -4.23 -11.13
N LYS A 95 1.09 -3.77 -10.41
CA LYS A 95 2.50 -3.95 -10.81
C LYS A 95 2.94 -5.41 -10.84
N TRP A 96 2.33 -6.28 -10.02
CA TRP A 96 2.54 -7.74 -10.12
C TRP A 96 1.91 -8.35 -11.39
N CYS A 97 0.77 -7.81 -11.84
CA CYS A 97 0.07 -8.27 -13.04
C CYS A 97 0.75 -7.78 -14.32
N ARG A 98 1.28 -6.56 -14.30
CA ARG A 98 1.98 -5.97 -15.43
C ARG A 98 3.43 -6.48 -15.52
N SER A 99 3.95 -6.51 -16.74
CA SER A 99 5.34 -6.83 -17.04
C SER A 99 5.98 -5.63 -17.72
N GLU A 100 6.08 -4.52 -17.00
CA GLU A 100 6.69 -3.29 -17.51
C GLU A 100 8.19 -3.30 -17.21
N LYS A 101 8.99 -2.99 -18.23
CA LYS A 101 10.44 -2.81 -18.09
C LYS A 101 10.72 -1.32 -17.88
N LEU A 102 10.65 -0.85 -16.64
CA LEU A 102 11.11 0.48 -16.27
C LEU A 102 12.54 0.40 -15.72
N GLN A 103 13.38 1.35 -16.13
CA GLN A 103 14.68 1.54 -15.52
C GLN A 103 14.50 2.29 -14.19
N PRO A 104 14.93 1.73 -13.05
CA PRO A 104 14.89 2.44 -11.78
C PRO A 104 16.02 3.48 -11.69
N ARG A 105 15.87 4.39 -10.74
CA ARG A 105 16.95 5.29 -10.29
C ARG A 105 18.21 4.53 -9.91
N ARG A 106 19.38 5.19 -9.98
CA ARG A 106 20.67 4.59 -9.60
C ARG A 106 20.64 3.94 -8.21
N GLY A 107 20.07 4.61 -7.21
CA GLY A 107 19.94 4.09 -5.84
C GLY A 107 19.10 2.81 -5.71
N CYS A 108 18.25 2.50 -6.69
CA CYS A 108 17.35 1.35 -6.66
C CYS A 108 17.73 0.24 -7.65
N GLN A 109 18.83 0.36 -8.40
CA GLN A 109 19.24 -0.64 -9.40
C GLN A 109 19.49 -2.03 -8.82
N GLY A 110 19.92 -2.11 -7.56
CA GLY A 110 20.12 -3.37 -6.82
C GLY A 110 18.94 -3.80 -5.93
N CYS A 111 17.82 -3.07 -5.93
CA CYS A 111 16.69 -3.38 -5.06
C CYS A 111 15.74 -4.37 -5.76
N ASP A 112 15.55 -5.57 -5.21
CA ASP A 112 14.64 -6.60 -5.76
C ASP A 112 13.19 -6.12 -5.96
N TRP A 113 12.80 -5.10 -5.18
CA TRP A 113 11.44 -4.57 -5.15
C TRP A 113 11.28 -3.27 -5.95
N HIS A 114 12.32 -2.82 -6.67
CA HIS A 114 12.31 -1.54 -7.39
C HIS A 114 11.09 -1.38 -8.32
N ARG A 115 10.64 -2.47 -8.95
CA ARG A 115 9.46 -2.47 -9.83
C ARG A 115 8.14 -2.21 -9.09
N LEU A 116 8.06 -2.48 -7.79
CA LEU A 116 6.87 -2.31 -6.95
C LEU A 116 6.87 -0.97 -6.22
N CYS A 117 8.06 -0.45 -5.92
CA CYS A 117 8.26 0.79 -5.17
C CYS A 117 7.69 2.01 -5.93
N PRO A 118 6.87 2.87 -5.30
CA PRO A 118 6.44 4.13 -5.91
C PRO A 118 7.57 5.16 -6.00
N GLN A 119 8.51 5.15 -5.05
CA GLN A 119 9.62 6.10 -4.97
C GLN A 119 10.76 5.79 -5.96
N ALA A 120 10.78 4.59 -6.55
CA ALA A 120 11.83 4.18 -7.49
C ALA A 120 11.89 5.02 -8.78
N TRP A 121 10.94 5.95 -8.99
CA TRP A 121 10.80 6.77 -10.19
C TRP A 121 10.66 8.29 -9.96
N ASP A 122 10.56 8.80 -8.72
CA ASP A 122 10.49 10.26 -8.43
C ASP A 122 11.77 10.83 -7.76
N ASP A 123 12.25 12.01 -8.18
CA ASP A 123 13.54 12.63 -7.80
C ASP A 123 13.51 13.26 -6.42
N GLN A 124 12.47 12.95 -5.64
CA GLN A 124 12.37 13.36 -4.26
C GLN A 124 13.30 12.57 -3.34
N PRO A 125 13.83 13.21 -2.29
CA PRO A 125 14.96 12.69 -1.52
C PRO A 125 14.59 11.58 -0.53
N ASP A 126 13.31 11.23 -0.40
CA ASP A 126 12.84 10.54 0.80
C ASP A 126 12.90 9.01 0.68
N ASP A 127 14.13 8.50 0.61
CA ASP A 127 14.49 7.11 0.94
C ASP A 127 14.13 6.74 2.40
N VAL A 128 13.64 7.70 3.18
CA VAL A 128 13.29 7.64 4.61
C VAL A 128 12.43 6.43 4.99
N LEU A 129 11.59 5.94 4.08
CA LEU A 129 10.67 4.81 4.34
C LEU A 129 10.98 3.57 3.50
N CYS A 130 12.11 3.55 2.78
CA CYS A 130 12.43 2.53 1.80
C CYS A 130 12.46 1.12 2.41
N ALA A 131 13.14 0.91 3.55
CA ALA A 131 13.18 -0.42 4.18
C ALA A 131 11.80 -0.87 4.68
N GLY A 132 10.95 0.07 5.09
CA GLY A 132 9.56 -0.21 5.47
C GLY A 132 8.73 -0.75 4.30
N TYR A 133 8.84 -0.12 3.13
CA TYR A 133 8.19 -0.61 1.91
C TYR A 133 8.76 -1.97 1.48
N GLN A 134 10.09 -2.15 1.53
CA GLN A 134 10.72 -3.43 1.18
C GLN A 134 10.23 -4.57 2.09
N ALA A 135 10.11 -4.32 3.40
CA ALA A 135 9.56 -5.29 4.34
C ALA A 135 8.12 -5.68 3.97
N PHE A 136 7.26 -4.70 3.67
CA PHE A 136 5.91 -4.94 3.20
C PHE A 136 5.86 -5.75 1.88
N TYR A 137 6.68 -5.41 0.88
CA TYR A 137 6.71 -6.13 -0.39
C TYR A 137 7.16 -7.58 -0.22
N SER A 138 8.18 -7.80 0.60
CA SER A 138 8.64 -9.15 0.94
C SER A 138 7.54 -9.98 1.59
N HIS A 139 6.87 -9.42 2.59
CA HIS A 139 5.79 -10.10 3.32
C HIS A 139 4.57 -10.40 2.43
N SER A 140 4.14 -9.42 1.63
CA SER A 140 2.95 -9.54 0.78
C SER A 140 3.17 -10.36 -0.49
N ALA A 141 4.42 -10.56 -0.93
CA ALA A 141 4.75 -11.24 -2.18
C ALA A 141 4.05 -12.61 -2.41
N PRO A 142 4.03 -13.57 -1.46
CA PRO A 142 3.33 -14.84 -1.67
C PRO A 142 1.83 -14.63 -1.98
N TYR A 143 1.15 -13.75 -1.24
CA TYR A 143 -0.26 -13.41 -1.44
C TYR A 143 -0.51 -12.73 -2.79
N MET A 144 0.34 -11.75 -3.13
CA MET A 144 0.26 -11.02 -4.40
C MET A 144 0.48 -11.93 -5.62
N ARG A 145 1.38 -12.93 -5.52
CA ARG A 145 1.57 -13.93 -6.59
C ARG A 145 0.31 -14.76 -6.82
N VAL A 146 -0.34 -15.23 -5.76
CA VAL A 146 -1.59 -15.99 -5.87
C VAL A 146 -2.71 -15.14 -6.45
N MET A 147 -2.90 -13.91 -5.95
CA MET A 147 -3.90 -12.98 -6.51
C MET A 147 -3.64 -12.67 -7.99
N ARG A 148 -2.38 -12.45 -8.39
CA ARG A 148 -1.99 -12.29 -9.80
C ARG A 148 -2.38 -13.51 -10.63
N ASP A 149 -2.11 -14.71 -10.14
CA ASP A 149 -2.37 -15.95 -10.88
C ASP A 149 -3.87 -16.23 -11.01
N LEU A 150 -4.68 -15.88 -10.00
CA LEU A 150 -6.14 -15.86 -10.08
C LEU A 150 -6.62 -14.88 -11.16
N ILE A 151 -6.12 -13.65 -11.15
CA ILE A 151 -6.48 -12.64 -12.15
C ILE A 151 -6.13 -13.10 -13.57
N LYS A 152 -4.95 -13.71 -13.77
CA LYS A 152 -4.53 -14.29 -15.06
C LYS A 152 -5.45 -15.41 -15.54
N GLN A 153 -6.09 -16.13 -14.63
CA GLN A 153 -7.07 -17.17 -14.93
C GLN A 153 -8.50 -16.62 -15.06
N HIS A 154 -8.69 -15.29 -15.11
CA HIS A 154 -9.99 -14.63 -15.08
C HIS A 154 -10.83 -14.98 -13.84
N ARG A 155 -10.15 -15.29 -12.72
CA ARG A 155 -10.75 -15.61 -11.41
C ARG A 155 -10.66 -14.42 -10.47
N SER A 156 -11.51 -14.43 -9.45
CA SER A 156 -11.53 -13.33 -8.48
C SER A 156 -10.34 -13.44 -7.52
N PRO A 157 -9.57 -12.35 -7.28
CA PRO A 157 -8.50 -12.38 -6.28
C PRO A 157 -9.03 -12.64 -4.87
N MET A 158 -10.33 -12.43 -4.62
CA MET A 158 -10.97 -12.73 -3.34
C MET A 158 -10.91 -14.22 -2.98
N GLU A 159 -10.73 -15.10 -3.97
CA GLU A 159 -10.58 -16.54 -3.74
C GLU A 159 -9.33 -16.86 -2.91
N LEU A 160 -8.34 -15.96 -2.85
CA LEU A 160 -7.24 -16.09 -1.88
C LEU A 160 -7.77 -16.16 -0.43
N MET A 161 -8.81 -15.40 -0.07
CA MET A 161 -9.38 -15.42 1.28
C MET A 161 -9.93 -16.80 1.67
N THR A 162 -10.35 -17.63 0.72
CA THR A 162 -10.84 -18.98 1.03
C THR A 162 -9.69 -19.96 1.27
N MET A 163 -8.51 -19.68 0.70
CA MET A 163 -7.28 -20.47 0.86
C MET A 163 -6.52 -20.15 2.15
N LEU A 164 -6.80 -19.00 2.77
CA LEU A 164 -6.17 -18.53 4.02
C LEU A 164 -6.96 -18.90 5.29
N ARG A 165 -8.07 -19.63 5.14
CA ARG A 165 -8.95 -20.06 6.24
C ARG A 165 -8.46 -21.35 6.87
#